data_AF-A0A8U0T0Y5-F1
#
_entry.id   AF-A0A8U0T0Y5-F1
#
_cell.length_a   1.000
_cell.length_b   1.000
_cell.length_c   1.000
_cell.angle_alpha   90.00
_cell.angle_beta   90.00
_cell.angle_gamma   90.00
#
_symmetry.space_group_name_H-M   'P 1'
#
loop_
_entity.id
_entity.type
_entity.pdbx_description
1 polymer ?
#
loop_
_entity_poly.entity_id
_entity_poly.type
_entity_poly.pdbx_seq_one_letter_code
_entity_poly.pdbx_strand_id
1 'polypeptide(L)'
;MGGSVGAPLRPAALKLNQSRYISSWLTGWFPKTPAKSVVAQKTPIKVELVAGKTYRWCVCGRSKKQEAPEQEVPRQEASTPALPLTSKSRQASVSMIQSLLEQLPPFCDGSHFFQRTGLSPLKFKAQETRAVALCTCKATQKAPYCDGTHRSERVQKAEVGSPL
;
A
#
# COMPACT_ATOMS: atom_id res chain seq x y z
N MET A 1 62.34 53.39 28.88
CA MET A 1 62.65 51.97 29.20
C MET A 1 61.53 51.46 30.08
N GLY A 2 60.75 50.50 29.60
CA GLY A 2 59.56 49.98 30.29
C GLY A 2 58.76 49.08 29.36
N GLY A 3 59.32 47.91 29.05
CA GLY A 3 58.65 46.89 28.24
C GLY A 3 57.67 46.09 29.10
N SER A 4 56.39 46.14 28.75
CA SER A 4 55.36 45.29 29.37
C SER A 4 55.31 43.97 28.60
N VAL A 5 55.60 42.87 29.30
CA VAL A 5 55.51 41.51 28.78
C VAL A 5 54.04 41.13 28.55
N GLY A 6 53.66 40.90 27.29
CA GLY A 6 52.34 40.38 26.92
C GLY A 6 52.28 38.87 27.12
N ALA A 7 51.30 38.39 27.90
CA ALA A 7 51.01 36.97 28.07
C ALA A 7 50.57 36.32 26.75
N PRO A 8 50.91 35.04 26.49
CA PRO A 8 50.46 34.35 25.29
C PRO A 8 48.95 34.08 25.36
N LEU A 9 48.23 34.47 24.30
CA LEU A 9 46.83 34.12 24.08
C LEU A 9 46.71 32.60 23.96
N ARG A 10 45.97 31.98 24.88
CA ARG A 10 45.56 30.57 24.78
C ARG A 10 44.63 30.42 23.57
N PRO A 11 44.83 29.42 22.68
CA PRO A 11 43.81 29.14 21.67
C PRO A 11 42.56 28.60 22.37
N ALA A 12 41.42 29.22 22.09
CA ALA A 12 40.12 28.71 22.50
C ALA A 12 39.96 27.30 21.93
N ALA A 13 39.78 26.32 22.81
CA ALA A 13 39.44 24.97 22.42
C ALA A 13 38.13 25.02 21.61
N LEU A 14 38.23 24.76 20.31
CA LEU A 14 37.10 24.44 19.46
C LEU A 14 36.41 23.22 20.07
N LYS A 15 35.33 23.45 20.83
CA LYS A 15 34.35 22.42 21.17
C LYS A 15 33.67 22.01 19.85
N LEU A 16 34.34 21.15 19.09
CA LEU A 16 33.74 20.45 17.97
C LEU A 16 32.59 19.61 18.52
N ASN A 17 31.39 20.09 18.25
CA ASN A 17 30.12 19.43 18.49
C ASN A 17 30.08 18.13 17.67
N GLN A 18 30.63 17.06 18.25
CA GLN A 18 30.73 15.72 17.68
C GLN A 18 29.35 15.05 17.47
N SER A 19 28.26 15.65 17.97
CA SER A 19 26.89 15.16 17.82
C SER A 19 26.34 15.34 16.39
N ARG A 20 26.87 16.29 15.61
CA ARG A 20 26.40 16.54 14.22
C ARG A 20 27.06 15.67 13.14
N TYR A 21 28.02 14.80 13.49
CA TYR A 21 28.71 13.93 12.54
C TYR A 21 28.17 12.49 12.54
N ILE A 22 27.70 12.00 13.70
CA ILE A 22 27.10 10.66 13.84
C ILE A 22 25.77 10.56 13.05
N SER A 23 25.10 11.69 12.81
CA SER A 23 23.90 11.76 11.99
C SER A 23 24.14 11.60 10.48
N SER A 24 25.37 11.72 9.98
CA SER A 24 25.64 11.75 8.53
C SER A 24 25.78 10.35 7.89
N TRP A 25 26.22 9.35 8.67
CA TRP A 25 26.36 7.97 8.18
C TRP A 25 25.03 7.21 8.22
N LEU A 26 24.20 7.44 9.26
CA LEU A 26 22.86 6.83 9.36
C LEU A 26 21.88 7.39 8.32
N THR A 27 22.07 8.63 7.85
CA THR A 27 21.22 9.23 6.81
C THR A 27 21.40 8.64 5.42
N GLY A 28 22.45 7.85 5.17
CA GLY A 28 22.64 7.14 3.90
C GLY A 28 21.81 5.84 3.79
N TRP A 29 21.39 5.27 4.93
CA TRP A 29 20.78 3.93 4.95
C TRP A 29 19.24 3.95 4.95
N PHE A 30 18.64 5.06 5.36
CA PHE A 30 17.18 5.24 5.38
C PHE A 30 16.80 6.48 4.58
N PRO A 31 16.25 6.34 3.36
CA PRO A 31 15.72 7.49 2.63
C PRO A 31 14.63 8.14 3.49
N LYS A 32 14.79 9.44 3.77
CA LYS A 32 13.93 10.20 4.69
C LYS A 32 12.47 10.33 4.19
N THR A 33 12.23 10.09 2.91
CA THR A 33 10.94 10.28 2.25
C THR A 33 10.39 8.96 1.74
N PRO A 34 9.14 8.58 2.09
CA PRO A 34 8.50 7.42 1.51
C PRO A 34 8.29 7.60 0.00
N ALA A 35 8.33 6.50 -0.73
CA ALA A 35 8.06 6.49 -2.17
C ALA A 35 6.61 6.89 -2.44
N LYS A 36 6.37 7.51 -3.60
CA LYS A 36 5.02 7.78 -4.09
C LYS A 36 4.30 6.47 -4.42
N SER A 37 2.98 6.44 -4.19
CA SER A 37 2.12 5.34 -4.62
C SER A 37 2.03 5.28 -6.14
N VAL A 38 1.96 4.07 -6.71
CA VAL A 38 1.81 3.87 -8.15
C VAL A 38 0.37 3.50 -8.51
N VAL A 39 -0.06 3.86 -9.72
CA VAL A 39 -1.36 3.45 -10.25
C VAL A 39 -1.30 1.97 -10.59
N ALA A 40 -1.93 1.13 -9.76
CA ALA A 40 -1.88 -0.32 -9.93
C ALA A 40 -2.84 -0.78 -11.04
N GLN A 41 -4.08 -0.27 -11.01
CA GLN A 41 -5.09 -0.41 -12.07
C GLN A 41 -5.97 0.84 -12.12
N LYS A 42 -6.59 1.09 -13.28
CA LYS A 42 -7.55 2.21 -13.49
C LYS A 42 -8.99 1.85 -13.12
N THR A 43 -9.27 0.58 -12.85
CA THR A 43 -10.60 0.06 -12.52
C THR A 43 -10.63 -0.49 -11.09
N PRO A 44 -11.66 -0.16 -10.29
CA PRO A 44 -11.79 -0.69 -8.94
C PRO A 44 -12.17 -2.18 -8.96
N ILE A 45 -11.65 -2.93 -7.99
CA ILE A 45 -11.99 -4.36 -7.83
C ILE A 45 -13.14 -4.49 -6.83
N LYS A 46 -14.18 -5.24 -7.22
CA LYS A 46 -15.27 -5.61 -6.33
C LYS A 46 -14.83 -6.80 -5.48
N VAL A 47 -14.91 -6.66 -4.16
CA VAL A 47 -14.54 -7.71 -3.21
C VAL A 47 -15.66 -7.89 -2.19
N GLU A 48 -15.97 -9.15 -1.89
CA GLU A 48 -16.84 -9.50 -0.77
C GLU A 48 -16.03 -9.46 0.53
N LEU A 49 -16.36 -8.49 1.39
CA LEU A 49 -15.81 -8.41 2.73
C LEU A 49 -16.66 -9.22 3.69
N VAL A 50 -16.04 -9.83 4.69
CA VAL A 50 -16.70 -10.60 5.75
C VAL A 50 -16.64 -9.81 7.06
N ALA A 51 -17.78 -9.62 7.71
CA ALA A 51 -17.89 -8.92 8.98
C ALA A 51 -16.92 -9.49 10.03
N GLY A 52 -16.24 -8.60 10.77
CA GLY A 52 -15.29 -8.99 11.80
C GLY A 52 -13.90 -9.34 11.29
N LYS A 53 -13.73 -9.59 9.98
CA LYS A 53 -12.42 -9.91 9.39
C LYS A 53 -11.55 -8.66 9.25
N THR A 54 -10.25 -8.82 9.50
CA THR A 54 -9.26 -7.74 9.34
C THR A 54 -8.52 -7.90 8.02
N TYR A 55 -8.58 -6.86 7.19
CA TYR A 55 -7.95 -6.80 5.88
C TYR A 55 -6.78 -5.81 5.88
N ARG A 56 -5.84 -6.01 4.96
CA ARG A 56 -4.69 -5.13 4.74
C ARG A 56 -4.71 -4.62 3.32
N TRP A 57 -5.19 -3.40 3.11
CA TRP A 57 -5.26 -2.79 1.79
C TRP A 57 -3.88 -2.29 1.34
N CYS A 58 -3.52 -2.57 0.09
CA CYS A 58 -2.25 -2.13 -0.48
C CYS A 58 -2.30 -0.61 -0.76
N VAL A 59 -1.40 0.16 -0.13
CA VAL A 59 -1.26 1.61 -0.35
C VAL A 59 -0.26 1.92 -1.47
N CYS A 60 0.79 1.11 -1.62
CA CYS A 60 1.89 1.41 -2.53
C CYS A 60 1.58 1.18 -4.01
N GLY A 61 0.60 0.33 -4.34
CA GLY A 61 0.23 -0.02 -5.71
C GLY A 61 1.19 -1.01 -6.40
N ARG A 62 2.23 -1.50 -5.71
CA ARG A 62 3.29 -2.35 -6.28
C ARG A 62 3.11 -3.84 -6.03
N SER A 63 1.88 -4.30 -5.78
CA SER A 63 1.63 -5.73 -5.53
C SER A 63 1.74 -6.49 -6.85
N LYS A 64 2.45 -7.64 -6.84
CA LYS A 64 2.98 -8.33 -8.02
C LYS A 64 1.93 -8.99 -8.95
N LYS A 65 0.64 -8.97 -8.62
CA LYS A 65 -0.39 -9.70 -9.37
C LYS A 65 -1.51 -8.78 -9.85
N GLN A 66 -1.17 -7.79 -10.69
CA GLN A 66 -2.12 -6.79 -11.25
C GLN A 66 -2.77 -7.22 -12.57
N GLU A 67 -2.44 -8.38 -13.13
CA GLU A 67 -3.13 -8.88 -14.32
C GLU A 67 -4.39 -9.63 -13.88
N ALA A 68 -5.51 -8.90 -13.89
CA ALA A 68 -6.80 -9.55 -13.97
C ALA A 68 -6.87 -10.23 -15.36
N PRO A 69 -7.22 -11.52 -15.45
CA PRO A 69 -7.68 -12.05 -16.73
C PRO A 69 -8.92 -11.24 -17.13
N GLU A 70 -8.87 -10.63 -18.30
CA GLU A 70 -10.05 -10.08 -18.95
C GLU A 70 -11.02 -11.24 -19.20
N GLN A 71 -11.96 -11.44 -18.28
CA GLN A 71 -13.12 -12.25 -18.54
C GLN A 71 -14.29 -11.29 -18.59
N GLU A 72 -14.69 -10.96 -19.83
CA GLU A 72 -16.03 -10.50 -20.13
C GLU A 72 -17.00 -11.26 -19.23
N VAL A 73 -17.75 -10.55 -18.40
CA VAL A 73 -18.85 -11.13 -17.65
C VAL A 73 -19.95 -11.39 -18.68
N PRO A 74 -20.23 -12.63 -19.12
CA PRO A 74 -21.41 -12.89 -19.91
C PRO A 74 -22.55 -12.86 -18.92
N ARG A 75 -23.36 -11.82 -19.01
CA ARG A 75 -24.65 -11.75 -18.34
C ARG A 75 -25.60 -12.70 -19.05
N GLN A 76 -25.61 -13.98 -18.66
CA GLN A 76 -26.66 -14.94 -19.04
C GLN A 76 -26.92 -15.82 -17.80
N GLU A 77 -27.92 -15.46 -17.00
CA GLU A 77 -29.30 -15.96 -17.06
C GLU A 77 -29.41 -17.48 -16.86
N ALA A 78 -30.26 -17.80 -15.88
CA ALA A 78 -30.64 -19.10 -15.36
C ALA A 78 -30.77 -20.23 -16.40
N SER A 79 -30.04 -21.33 -16.17
CA SER A 79 -30.58 -22.69 -16.16
C SER A 79 -29.45 -23.73 -16.01
N THR A 80 -29.22 -24.22 -14.79
CA THR A 80 -28.49 -25.48 -14.59
C THR A 80 -29.17 -26.23 -13.44
N PRO A 81 -29.57 -27.51 -13.63
CA PRO A 81 -30.25 -28.26 -12.59
C PRO A 81 -29.33 -28.50 -11.40
N ALA A 82 -29.86 -28.18 -10.22
CA ALA A 82 -29.16 -28.26 -8.94
C ALA A 82 -28.85 -29.71 -8.57
N LEU A 83 -27.56 -30.07 -8.54
CA LEU A 83 -27.11 -31.18 -7.71
C LEU A 83 -27.12 -30.73 -6.24
N PRO A 84 -27.69 -31.54 -5.32
CA PRO A 84 -27.82 -31.15 -3.92
C PRO A 84 -26.49 -31.34 -3.19
N LEU A 85 -25.56 -30.41 -3.40
CA LEU A 85 -24.39 -30.25 -2.53
C LEU A 85 -24.87 -29.59 -1.24
N THR A 86 -24.85 -30.37 -0.16
CA THR A 86 -25.27 -29.98 1.19
C THR A 86 -24.56 -28.69 1.63
N SER A 87 -25.29 -27.84 2.38
CA SER A 87 -24.84 -26.49 2.77
C SER A 87 -23.47 -26.44 3.45
N LYS A 88 -23.11 -27.49 4.22
CA LYS A 88 -21.81 -27.62 4.88
C LYS A 88 -20.63 -27.83 3.91
N SER A 89 -20.84 -28.48 2.76
CA SER A 89 -19.80 -28.74 1.76
C SER A 89 -19.51 -27.50 0.88
N ARG A 90 -20.54 -26.68 0.61
CA ARG A 90 -20.37 -25.36 -0.03
C ARG A 90 -19.65 -24.36 0.88
N GLN A 91 -19.91 -24.37 2.19
CA GLN A 91 -19.27 -23.43 3.13
C GLN A 91 -17.75 -23.67 3.27
N ALA A 92 -17.33 -24.94 3.33
CA ALA A 92 -15.92 -25.31 3.51
C ALA A 92 -15.06 -24.99 2.27
N SER A 93 -15.62 -25.13 1.06
CA SER A 93 -14.94 -24.79 -0.20
C SER A 93 -14.83 -23.27 -0.42
N VAL A 94 -15.85 -22.51 -0.02
CA VAL A 94 -15.81 -21.03 -0.06
C VAL A 94 -14.77 -20.46 0.92
N SER A 95 -14.62 -21.05 2.12
CA SER A 95 -13.63 -20.59 3.11
C SER A 95 -12.17 -20.79 2.65
N MET A 96 -11.86 -21.87 1.92
CA MET A 96 -10.52 -22.10 1.41
C MET A 96 -10.16 -21.13 0.26
N ILE A 97 -11.09 -20.91 -0.67
CA ILE A 97 -10.90 -19.98 -1.80
C ILE A 97 -10.80 -18.53 -1.31
N GLN A 98 -11.60 -18.14 -0.30
CA GLN A 98 -11.54 -16.81 0.30
C GLN A 98 -10.18 -16.52 0.96
N SER A 99 -9.49 -17.53 1.51
CA SER A 99 -8.18 -17.36 2.13
C SER A 99 -7.04 -17.20 1.11
N LEU A 100 -7.18 -17.80 -0.08
CA LEU A 100 -6.27 -17.62 -1.21
C LEU A 100 -6.42 -16.24 -1.88
N LEU A 101 -7.61 -15.64 -1.82
CA LEU A 101 -7.91 -14.33 -2.41
C LEU A 101 -7.34 -13.14 -1.60
N GLU A 102 -6.93 -13.34 -0.35
CA GLU A 102 -6.39 -12.26 0.52
C GLU A 102 -4.97 -11.82 0.17
N GLN A 103 -4.29 -12.56 -0.71
CA GLN A 103 -2.95 -12.26 -1.20
C GLN A 103 -2.96 -11.53 -2.55
N LEU A 104 -4.15 -11.25 -3.10
CA LEU A 104 -4.35 -10.65 -4.41
C LEU A 104 -4.81 -9.20 -4.25
N PRO A 105 -4.49 -8.31 -5.22
CA PRO A 105 -5.01 -6.95 -5.20
C PRO A 105 -6.54 -7.01 -5.10
N PRO A 106 -7.13 -6.21 -4.20
CA PRO A 106 -6.63 -4.94 -3.66
C PRO A 106 -5.80 -5.04 -2.37
N PHE A 107 -5.47 -6.24 -1.90
CA PHE A 107 -4.76 -6.48 -0.64
C PHE A 107 -3.23 -6.44 -0.77
N CYS A 108 -2.55 -6.34 0.37
CA CYS A 108 -1.11 -6.20 0.46
C CYS A 108 -0.42 -7.57 0.50
N ASP A 109 0.51 -7.77 -0.43
CA ASP A 109 1.37 -8.96 -0.56
C ASP A 109 2.77 -8.81 0.07
N GLY A 110 3.05 -7.66 0.69
CA GLY A 110 4.36 -7.36 1.29
C GLY A 110 5.38 -6.73 0.33
N SER A 111 5.03 -6.49 -0.94
CA SER A 111 5.96 -5.91 -1.94
C SER A 111 6.53 -4.54 -1.52
N HIS A 112 5.81 -3.78 -0.70
CA HIS A 112 6.27 -2.49 -0.15
C HIS A 112 7.55 -2.61 0.71
N PHE A 113 7.75 -3.75 1.38
CA PHE A 113 8.89 -4.03 2.25
C PHE A 113 10.14 -4.37 1.43
N PHE A 114 10.01 -5.29 0.47
CA PHE A 114 11.12 -5.71 -0.39
C PHE A 114 11.66 -4.55 -1.25
N GLN A 115 10.77 -3.65 -1.66
CA GLN A 115 11.14 -2.47 -2.44
C GLN A 115 11.50 -1.24 -1.58
N ARG A 116 11.57 -1.40 -0.25
CA ARG A 116 11.91 -0.35 0.73
C ARG A 116 11.17 0.96 0.48
N THR A 117 9.88 0.88 0.17
CA THR A 117 9.08 2.05 -0.22
C THR A 117 8.79 3.00 0.94
N GLY A 118 9.02 2.60 2.19
CA GLY A 118 8.63 3.37 3.38
C GLY A 118 7.11 3.49 3.58
N LEU A 119 6.31 2.83 2.74
CA LEU A 119 4.84 2.79 2.85
C LEU A 119 4.42 1.54 3.62
N SER A 120 3.35 1.66 4.40
CA SER A 120 2.73 0.53 5.12
C SER A 120 1.29 0.32 4.66
N PRO A 121 0.80 -0.93 4.62
CA PRO A 121 -0.57 -1.22 4.21
C PRO A 121 -1.58 -0.69 5.22
N LEU A 122 -2.74 -0.27 4.73
CA LEU A 122 -3.83 0.19 5.58
C LEU A 122 -4.58 -1.01 6.16
N LYS A 123 -4.44 -1.23 7.46
CA LYS A 123 -5.18 -2.26 8.19
C LYS A 123 -6.58 -1.74 8.54
N PHE A 124 -7.63 -2.48 8.16
CA PHE A 124 -9.00 -2.13 8.54
C PHE A 124 -9.82 -3.38 8.86
N LYS A 125 -10.82 -3.24 9.73
CA LYS A 125 -11.76 -4.32 10.08
C LYS A 125 -13.08 -4.07 9.34
N ALA A 126 -13.58 -5.08 8.64
CA ALA A 126 -14.87 -5.00 7.99
C ALA A 126 -15.99 -5.04 9.05
N GLN A 127 -16.89 -4.07 9.00
CA GLN A 127 -18.02 -3.98 9.95
C GLN A 127 -19.16 -4.91 9.55
N GLU A 128 -19.36 -5.11 8.25
CA GLU A 128 -20.48 -5.86 7.68
C GLU A 128 -19.99 -6.77 6.56
N THR A 129 -20.72 -7.86 6.34
CA THR A 129 -20.48 -8.76 5.21
C THR A 129 -21.18 -8.21 3.98
N ARG A 130 -20.42 -7.62 3.04
CA ARG A 130 -20.97 -7.04 1.82
C ARG A 130 -19.94 -6.93 0.70
N ALA A 131 -20.44 -6.91 -0.53
CA ALA A 131 -19.63 -6.60 -1.70
C ALA A 131 -19.34 -5.08 -1.76
N VAL A 132 -18.06 -4.71 -1.76
CA VAL A 132 -17.61 -3.32 -1.89
C VAL A 132 -16.61 -3.16 -3.02
N ALA A 133 -16.53 -1.96 -3.60
CA ALA A 133 -15.50 -1.60 -4.54
C ALA A 133 -14.29 -1.01 -3.80
N LEU A 134 -13.13 -1.68 -3.87
CA LEU A 134 -11.89 -1.22 -3.28
C LEU A 134 -11.02 -0.52 -4.32
N CYS A 135 -10.27 0.49 -3.87
CA CYS A 135 -9.44 1.32 -4.75
C CYS A 135 -8.15 0.58 -5.18
N THR A 136 -7.87 0.64 -6.48
CA THR A 136 -6.66 0.10 -7.10
C THR A 136 -5.74 1.17 -7.69
N CYS A 137 -6.28 2.34 -8.06
CA CYS A 137 -5.47 3.46 -8.57
C CYS A 137 -4.65 4.20 -7.50
N LYS A 138 -4.93 3.94 -6.22
CA LYS A 138 -4.27 4.51 -5.02
C LYS A 138 -4.38 6.03 -4.88
N ALA A 139 -5.26 6.66 -5.65
CA ALA A 139 -5.55 8.08 -5.61
C ALA A 139 -6.82 8.44 -4.82
N THR A 140 -7.49 7.47 -4.21
CA THR A 140 -8.75 7.72 -3.50
C THR A 140 -8.55 8.59 -2.26
N GLN A 141 -9.50 9.48 -2.01
CA GLN A 141 -9.62 10.26 -0.78
C GLN A 141 -10.35 9.49 0.33
N LYS A 142 -11.04 8.39 -0.01
CA LYS A 142 -11.80 7.55 0.92
C LYS A 142 -11.22 6.14 1.05
N ALA A 143 -9.91 6.05 1.29
CA ALA A 143 -9.23 4.77 1.44
C ALA A 143 -9.90 3.90 2.54
N PRO A 144 -10.05 2.58 2.33
CA PRO A 144 -9.60 1.77 1.18
C PRO A 144 -10.61 1.70 0.00
N TYR A 145 -11.73 2.42 0.10
CA TYR A 145 -12.84 2.32 -0.84
C TYR A 145 -12.61 3.14 -2.11
N CYS A 146 -13.29 2.77 -3.19
CA CYS A 146 -13.32 3.59 -4.40
C CYS A 146 -14.31 4.76 -4.23
N ASP A 147 -13.86 5.97 -4.56
CA ASP A 147 -14.65 7.22 -4.54
C ASP A 147 -14.85 7.80 -5.95
N GLY A 148 -14.45 7.08 -6.99
CA GLY A 148 -14.52 7.56 -8.37
C GLY A 148 -13.31 8.36 -8.85
N THR A 149 -12.31 8.65 -8.00
CA THR A 149 -11.10 9.39 -8.40
C THR A 149 -10.35 8.74 -9.57
N HIS A 150 -10.51 7.42 -9.74
CA HIS A 150 -9.97 6.70 -10.89
C HIS A 150 -10.45 7.23 -12.26
N ARG A 151 -11.60 7.92 -12.32
CA ARG A 151 -12.15 8.52 -13.55
C ARG A 151 -11.58 9.90 -13.85
N SER A 152 -10.84 10.50 -12.91
CA SER A 152 -10.22 11.80 -13.14
C SER A 152 -9.18 11.71 -14.25
N GLU A 153 -9.05 12.80 -15.00
CA GLU A 153 -8.10 12.89 -16.12
C GLU A 153 -6.66 12.60 -15.67
N ARG A 154 -6.27 13.05 -14.48
CA ARG A 154 -4.96 12.78 -13.88
C ARG A 154 -4.66 11.28 -13.78
N VAL A 155 -5.63 10.46 -13.37
CA VAL A 155 -5.45 9.02 -13.24
C VAL A 155 -5.56 8.31 -14.59
N GLN A 156 -6.46 8.79 -15.46
CA GLN A 156 -6.65 8.20 -16.79
C GLN A 156 -5.45 8.41 -17.71
N LYS A 157 -4.76 9.55 -17.61
CA LYS A 157 -3.54 9.84 -18.35
C LYS A 157 -2.28 9.19 -17.78
N ALA A 158 -2.32 8.72 -16.54
CA ALA A 158 -1.17 8.08 -15.92
C ALA A 158 -0.88 6.70 -16.52
N GLU A 159 0.39 6.35 -16.58
CA GLU A 159 0.85 5.01 -16.95
C GLU A 159 0.66 4.04 -15.78
N VAL A 160 0.15 2.84 -16.06
CA VAL A 160 -0.02 1.79 -15.05
C VAL A 160 1.37 1.35 -14.57
N GLY A 161 1.55 1.23 -13.25
CA GLY A 161 2.84 0.94 -12.62
C GLY A 161 3.68 2.17 -12.29
N SER A 162 3.28 3.35 -12.75
CA SER A 162 3.97 4.62 -12.50
C SER A 162 3.28 5.47 -11.41
N PRO A 163 4.03 6.34 -10.69
CA PRO A 163 3.45 7.30 -9.76
C PRO A 163 2.56 8.35 -10.44
N LEU A 164 1.59 8.88 -9.69
CA LEU A 164 0.79 10.06 -10.04
C LEU A 164 1.46 11.40 -9.71
#